data_AF-A0A5N7WTU9-F1
#
_entry.id   AF-A0A5N7WTU9-F1
#
_cell.length_a   1.000
_cell.length_b   1.000
_cell.length_c   1.000
_cell.angle_alpha   90.00
_cell.angle_beta   90.00
_cell.angle_gamma   90.00
#
_symmetry.space_group_name_H-M   'P 1'
#
loop_
_entity.id
_entity.type
_entity.pdbx_description
1 polymer ?
#
loop_
_entity_poly.entity_id
_entity_poly.type
_entity_poly.pdbx_seq_one_letter_code
_entity_poly.pdbx_strand_id
1 'polypeptide(L)'
;MPFDPRNTPLSAIEARVLATLMEKARTVPDSYPLTLNSLVTGCNQKSSRDPVMEVSEGEAQEALDSLRLKTLSVQISSVRSTRWEHNFPRGIGVPDQSAVLLSLLMLRGPQTAGELRINSERWHRFADISSVEAFLDELRERSEEKGGPLVVQLPRAPGAREQRWAHLLCGPVDVNALASTSSASTGGNASALQQRVDALEAEVAQLRATVQMLCESLGVEPPAAPAE
;
A
#
# COMPACT_ATOMS: atom_id res chain seq x y z
N MET A 1 -21.49 -0.31 1.26
CA MET A 1 -20.78 0.73 0.49
C MET A 1 -19.43 0.17 0.08
N PRO A 2 -18.93 0.46 -1.13
CA PRO A 2 -17.56 0.11 -1.51
C PRO A 2 -16.57 0.76 -0.53
N PHE A 3 -15.43 0.12 -0.34
CA PHE A 3 -14.37 0.62 0.53
C PHE A 3 -13.82 1.96 0.00
N ASP A 4 -13.70 2.97 0.87
CA ASP A 4 -13.09 4.26 0.54
C ASP A 4 -11.75 4.41 1.29
N PRO A 5 -10.59 4.35 0.59
CA PRO A 5 -9.28 4.47 1.23
C PRO A 5 -9.01 5.85 1.83
N ARG A 6 -9.77 6.88 1.47
CA ARG A 6 -9.57 8.24 2.01
C ARG A 6 -10.09 8.35 3.45
N ASN A 7 -11.15 7.60 3.76
CA ASN A 7 -11.74 7.56 5.10
C ASN A 7 -11.08 6.49 5.97
N THR A 8 -10.71 5.36 5.38
CA THR A 8 -10.15 4.21 6.09
C THR A 8 -8.96 3.63 5.35
N PRO A 9 -7.83 4.36 5.26
CA PRO A 9 -6.66 3.91 4.51
C PRO A 9 -6.17 2.55 5.02
N LEU A 10 -5.55 1.79 4.12
CA LEU A 10 -4.89 0.54 4.48
C LEU A 10 -3.57 0.82 5.19
N SER A 11 -3.23 -0.02 6.17
CA SER A 11 -1.86 -0.08 6.66
C SER A 11 -0.93 -0.71 5.61
N ALA A 12 0.38 -0.51 5.76
CA ALA A 12 1.37 -1.13 4.87
C ALA A 12 1.30 -2.67 4.91
N ILE A 13 1.02 -3.25 6.08
CA ILE A 13 0.87 -4.69 6.27
C ILE A 13 -0.43 -5.19 5.62
N GLU A 14 -1.54 -4.47 5.80
CA GLU A 14 -2.82 -4.79 5.14
C GLU A 14 -2.67 -4.80 3.61
N ALA A 15 -2.03 -3.78 3.04
CA ALA A 15 -1.76 -3.71 1.62
C ALA A 15 -0.87 -4.87 1.14
N ARG A 16 0.18 -5.22 1.90
CA ARG A 16 1.06 -6.36 1.60
C ARG A 16 0.31 -7.68 1.59
N VAL A 17 -0.49 -7.93 2.63
CA VAL A 17 -1.30 -9.15 2.79
C VAL A 17 -2.31 -9.28 1.66
N LEU A 18 -3.06 -8.20 1.39
CA LEU A 18 -4.09 -8.18 0.36
C LEU A 18 -3.52 -8.38 -1.04
N ALA A 19 -2.45 -7.65 -1.38
CA ALA A 19 -1.82 -7.75 -2.68
C ALA A 19 -1.13 -9.12 -2.90
N THR A 20 -0.64 -9.76 -1.82
CA THR A 20 -0.10 -11.12 -1.88
C THR A 20 -1.20 -12.14 -2.20
N LEU A 21 -2.40 -12.02 -1.60
CA LEU A 21 -3.54 -12.86 -1.96
C LEU A 21 -3.90 -12.70 -3.45
N MET A 22 -3.93 -11.45 -3.94
CA MET A 22 -4.22 -11.14 -5.34
C MET A 22 -3.18 -11.72 -6.30
N GLU A 23 -1.89 -11.63 -5.94
CA GLU A 23 -0.80 -12.24 -6.72
C GLU A 23 -0.97 -13.75 -6.83
N LYS A 24 -1.18 -14.44 -5.70
CA LYS A 24 -1.21 -15.89 -5.67
C LYS A 24 -2.47 -16.47 -6.30
N ALA A 25 -3.60 -15.75 -6.27
CA ALA A 25 -4.81 -16.13 -7.00
C ALA A 25 -4.56 -16.28 -8.51
N ARG A 26 -3.65 -15.48 -9.09
CA ARG A 26 -3.32 -15.51 -10.53
C ARG A 26 -2.13 -16.40 -10.85
N THR A 27 -1.09 -16.34 -10.02
CA THR A 27 0.20 -16.96 -10.33
C THR A 27 0.34 -18.39 -9.84
N VAL A 28 -0.45 -18.79 -8.83
CA VAL A 28 -0.41 -20.12 -8.23
C VAL A 28 -1.83 -20.60 -7.87
N PRO A 29 -2.73 -20.73 -8.87
CA PRO A 29 -4.15 -21.03 -8.62
C PRO A 29 -4.37 -22.35 -7.89
N ASP A 30 -3.53 -23.36 -8.10
CA ASP A 30 -3.64 -24.66 -7.43
C ASP A 30 -3.45 -24.59 -5.91
N SER A 31 -2.75 -23.57 -5.42
CA SER A 31 -2.52 -23.34 -3.99
C SER A 31 -3.53 -22.38 -3.37
N TYR A 32 -4.33 -21.69 -4.19
CA TYR A 32 -5.32 -20.71 -3.75
C TYR A 32 -6.69 -21.40 -3.50
N PRO A 33 -7.45 -21.03 -2.46
CA PRO A 33 -7.19 -20.00 -1.45
C PRO A 33 -6.05 -20.35 -0.48
N LEU A 34 -5.36 -19.33 0.06
CA LEU A 34 -4.15 -19.52 0.86
C LEU A 34 -4.47 -19.81 2.33
N THR A 35 -3.65 -20.63 2.99
CA THR A 35 -3.58 -20.67 4.46
C THR A 35 -2.79 -19.47 5.00
N LEU A 36 -2.89 -19.19 6.31
CA LEU A 36 -2.12 -18.12 6.95
C LEU A 36 -0.61 -18.27 6.71
N ASN A 37 -0.06 -19.47 6.89
CA ASN A 37 1.39 -19.72 6.74
C ASN A 37 1.87 -19.50 5.29
N SER A 38 1.09 -19.95 4.30
CA SER A 38 1.40 -19.71 2.88
C SER A 38 1.32 -18.23 2.53
N LEU A 39 0.41 -17.49 3.15
CA LEU A 39 0.27 -16.05 2.97
C LEU A 39 1.47 -15.30 3.57
N VAL A 40 1.86 -15.59 4.81
CA VAL A 40 3.05 -15.00 5.46
C VAL A 40 4.31 -15.25 4.63
N THR A 41 4.48 -16.49 4.14
CA THR A 41 5.59 -16.84 3.23
C THR A 41 5.57 -15.97 1.96
N GLY A 42 4.38 -15.67 1.43
CA GLY A 42 4.20 -14.77 0.29
C GLY A 42 4.48 -13.30 0.61
N CYS A 43 4.12 -12.82 1.81
CA CYS A 43 4.37 -11.45 2.25
C CYS A 43 5.87 -11.14 2.35
N ASN A 44 6.66 -12.13 2.79
CA ASN A 44 8.10 -11.98 3.11
C ASN A 44 9.02 -12.45 1.97
N GLN A 45 8.50 -12.57 0.73
CA GLN A 45 9.33 -12.92 -0.42
C GLN A 45 10.38 -11.82 -0.69
N LYS A 46 11.61 -12.23 -1.04
CA LYS A 46 12.71 -11.30 -1.38
C LYS A 46 12.58 -10.70 -2.78
N SER A 47 11.77 -11.30 -3.65
CA SER A 47 11.53 -10.85 -5.01
C SER A 47 10.11 -10.30 -5.15
N SER A 48 9.94 -9.35 -6.06
CA SER A 48 8.64 -8.71 -6.32
C SER A 48 8.02 -8.05 -5.07
N ARG A 49 8.86 -7.68 -4.10
CA ARG A 49 8.51 -6.92 -2.90
C ARG A 49 9.45 -5.74 -2.77
N ASP A 50 8.87 -4.55 -2.64
CA ASP A 50 9.60 -3.33 -2.32
C ASP A 50 8.72 -2.46 -1.40
N PRO A 51 9.09 -2.29 -0.11
CA PRO A 51 10.27 -2.87 0.55
C PRO A 51 10.10 -4.36 0.84
N VAL A 52 11.22 -5.07 1.05
CA VAL A 52 11.16 -6.40 1.68
C VAL A 52 10.69 -6.23 3.12
N MET A 53 9.76 -7.08 3.58
CA MET A 53 9.17 -7.02 4.92
C MET A 53 9.33 -8.37 5.62
N GLU A 54 9.28 -8.33 6.95
CA GLU A 54 9.21 -9.51 7.82
C GLU A 54 7.89 -9.46 8.59
N VAL A 55 6.80 -9.80 7.91
CA VAL A 55 5.45 -9.86 8.52
C VAL A 55 5.35 -11.14 9.35
N SER A 56 4.98 -11.02 10.61
CA SER A 56 4.71 -12.15 11.50
C SER A 56 3.33 -12.78 11.25
N GLU A 57 3.10 -13.99 11.77
CA GLU A 57 1.78 -14.63 11.70
C GLU A 57 0.69 -13.81 12.41
N GLY A 58 1.03 -13.18 13.54
CA GLY A 58 0.11 -12.32 14.30
C GLY A 58 -0.31 -11.09 13.50
N GLU A 59 0.66 -10.34 12.95
CA GLU A 59 0.39 -9.17 12.11
C GLU A 59 -0.41 -9.52 10.85
N ALA A 60 -0.12 -10.66 10.23
CA ALA A 60 -0.87 -11.13 9.06
C ALA A 60 -2.31 -11.50 9.43
N GLN A 61 -2.53 -12.11 10.60
CA GLN A 61 -3.87 -12.46 11.07
C GLN A 61 -4.69 -11.20 11.42
N GLU A 62 -4.11 -10.25 12.14
CA GLU A 62 -4.75 -8.96 12.44
C GLU A 62 -5.12 -8.20 11.16
N ALA A 63 -4.21 -8.17 10.17
CA ALA A 63 -4.48 -7.58 8.87
C ALA A 63 -5.63 -8.28 8.14
N LEU A 64 -5.69 -9.62 8.16
CA LEU A 64 -6.78 -10.38 7.54
C LEU A 64 -8.14 -10.09 8.18
N ASP A 65 -8.18 -9.98 9.50
CA ASP A 65 -9.41 -9.67 10.24
C ASP A 65 -9.89 -8.24 9.93
N SER A 66 -8.99 -7.26 9.88
CA SER A 66 -9.31 -5.90 9.46
C SER A 66 -9.79 -5.84 8.00
N LEU A 67 -9.09 -6.52 7.07
CA LEU A 67 -9.48 -6.60 5.66
C LEU A 67 -10.85 -7.24 5.46
N ARG A 68 -11.23 -8.20 6.32
CA ARG A 68 -12.55 -8.84 6.29
C ARG A 68 -13.65 -7.86 6.71
N LEU A 69 -13.43 -7.05 7.74
CA LEU A 69 -14.35 -5.98 8.14
C LEU A 69 -14.53 -4.95 7.00
N LYS A 70 -13.47 -4.69 6.23
CA LYS A 70 -13.48 -3.85 5.02
C LYS A 70 -14.07 -4.56 3.79
N THR A 71 -14.49 -5.82 3.90
CA THR A 71 -14.99 -6.66 2.78
C THR A 71 -13.98 -6.85 1.63
N LEU A 72 -12.68 -6.72 1.94
CA LEU A 72 -11.57 -6.88 1.00
C LEU A 72 -10.96 -8.28 1.01
N SER A 73 -11.19 -9.06 2.07
CA SER A 73 -10.84 -10.48 2.15
C SER A 73 -12.04 -11.32 2.58
N VAL A 74 -12.01 -12.61 2.24
CA VAL A 74 -13.03 -13.59 2.61
C VAL A 74 -12.36 -14.78 3.28
N GLN A 75 -12.87 -15.17 4.44
CA GLN A 75 -12.45 -16.38 5.12
C GLN A 75 -13.26 -17.57 4.58
N ILE A 76 -12.56 -18.60 4.11
CA ILE A 76 -13.15 -19.87 3.70
C ILE A 76 -12.78 -20.93 4.72
N SER A 77 -13.80 -21.44 5.42
CA SER A 77 -13.63 -22.56 6.33
C SER A 77 -13.60 -23.86 5.53
N SER A 78 -12.45 -24.53 5.52
CA SER A 78 -12.34 -25.93 5.12
C SER A 78 -12.35 -26.83 6.36
N VAL A 79 -12.71 -28.10 6.17
CA VAL A 79 -12.68 -29.14 7.22
C VAL A 79 -11.29 -29.31 7.84
N ARG A 80 -10.21 -28.95 7.13
CA ARG A 80 -8.82 -29.18 7.55
C ARG A 80 -8.07 -27.92 7.99
N SER A 81 -8.41 -26.75 7.48
CA SER A 81 -7.75 -25.48 7.82
C SER A 81 -8.53 -24.27 7.32
N THR A 82 -8.38 -23.15 8.02
CA THR A 82 -8.85 -21.85 7.55
C THR A 82 -8.04 -21.40 6.33
N ARG A 83 -8.75 -20.96 5.29
CA ARG A 83 -8.15 -20.39 4.08
C ARG A 83 -8.73 -19.01 3.81
N TRP A 84 -8.00 -18.22 3.01
CA TRP A 84 -8.31 -16.82 2.76
C TRP A 84 -8.29 -16.50 1.26
N GLU A 85 -9.30 -15.73 0.85
CA GLU A 85 -9.45 -15.17 -0.49
C GLU A 85 -9.41 -13.65 -0.45
N HIS A 86 -9.01 -13.03 -1.56
CA HIS A 86 -9.23 -11.61 -1.79
C HIS A 86 -10.60 -11.37 -2.43
N ASN A 87 -11.22 -10.24 -2.10
CA ASN A 87 -12.42 -9.71 -2.76
C ASN A 87 -12.17 -8.32 -3.37
N PHE A 88 -10.89 -7.98 -3.57
CA PHE A 88 -10.45 -6.62 -3.91
C PHE A 88 -11.16 -5.95 -5.10
N PRO A 89 -11.30 -6.56 -6.30
CA PRO A 89 -11.94 -5.88 -7.43
C PRO A 89 -13.37 -5.44 -7.11
N ARG A 90 -14.14 -6.28 -6.41
CA ARG A 90 -15.51 -5.98 -5.98
C ARG A 90 -15.54 -5.00 -4.81
N GLY A 91 -14.66 -5.18 -3.82
CA GLY A 91 -14.61 -4.32 -2.64
C GLY A 91 -14.23 -2.87 -2.95
N ILE A 92 -13.34 -2.67 -3.92
CA ILE A 92 -12.95 -1.33 -4.41
C ILE A 92 -13.86 -0.84 -5.55
N GLY A 93 -14.51 -1.74 -6.28
CA GLY A 93 -15.33 -1.39 -7.44
C GLY A 93 -14.50 -0.95 -8.65
N VAL A 94 -13.50 -1.76 -9.01
CA VAL A 94 -12.61 -1.56 -10.17
C VAL A 94 -12.56 -2.83 -11.02
N PRO A 95 -12.30 -2.73 -12.34
CA PRO A 95 -12.13 -3.90 -13.18
C PRO A 95 -10.86 -4.67 -12.80
N ASP A 96 -10.79 -5.94 -13.20
CA ASP A 96 -9.67 -6.84 -12.88
C ASP A 96 -8.32 -6.29 -13.33
N GLN A 97 -8.27 -5.61 -14.49
CA GLN A 97 -7.05 -5.01 -15.04
C GLN A 97 -6.50 -3.92 -14.11
N SER A 98 -7.36 -2.98 -13.69
CA SER A 98 -7.01 -1.94 -12.73
C SER A 98 -6.61 -2.53 -11.38
N ALA A 99 -7.27 -3.61 -10.94
CA ALA A 99 -6.92 -4.31 -9.72
C ALA A 99 -5.49 -4.88 -9.77
N VAL A 100 -5.07 -5.47 -10.89
CA VAL A 100 -3.68 -5.94 -11.09
C VAL A 100 -2.68 -4.80 -10.95
N LEU A 101 -2.93 -3.65 -11.59
CA LEU A 101 -2.03 -2.50 -11.50
C LEU A 101 -1.91 -1.98 -10.06
N LEU A 102 -3.02 -1.85 -9.34
CA LEU A 102 -3.04 -1.44 -7.94
C LEU A 102 -2.27 -2.43 -7.05
N SER A 103 -2.40 -3.74 -7.26
CA SER A 103 -1.62 -4.73 -6.51
C SER A 103 -0.13 -4.61 -6.74
N LEU A 104 0.30 -4.39 -7.98
CA LEU A 104 1.72 -4.23 -8.29
C LEU A 104 2.29 -2.99 -7.62
N LEU A 105 1.53 -1.88 -7.60
CA LEU A 105 1.91 -0.67 -6.89
C LEU A 105 1.98 -0.91 -5.37
N MET A 106 1.07 -1.69 -4.78
CA MET A 106 1.11 -2.06 -3.35
C MET A 106 2.31 -2.97 -3.01
N LEU A 107 2.69 -3.88 -3.91
CA LEU A 107 3.78 -4.83 -3.67
C LEU A 107 5.16 -4.22 -3.89
N ARG A 108 5.29 -3.27 -4.83
CA ARG A 108 6.59 -2.81 -5.35
C ARG A 108 6.75 -1.29 -5.33
N GLY A 109 5.82 -0.57 -4.70
CA GLY A 109 5.84 0.87 -4.67
C GLY A 109 5.68 1.53 -6.05
N PRO A 110 6.13 2.79 -6.19
CA PRO A 110 5.90 3.58 -7.40
C PRO A 110 6.66 3.08 -8.63
N GLN A 111 5.94 2.85 -9.72
CA GLN A 111 6.47 2.25 -10.95
C GLN A 111 6.09 3.06 -12.20
N THR A 112 6.88 2.97 -13.26
CA THR A 112 6.49 3.51 -14.57
C THR A 112 5.45 2.59 -15.24
N ALA A 113 4.72 3.10 -16.24
CA ALA A 113 3.78 2.28 -17.01
C ALA A 113 4.47 1.11 -17.73
N GLY A 114 5.71 1.32 -18.20
CA GLY A 114 6.54 0.27 -18.79
C GLY A 114 6.88 -0.84 -17.79
N GLU A 115 7.31 -0.47 -16.58
CA GLU A 115 7.58 -1.42 -15.49
C GLU A 115 6.33 -2.21 -15.10
N LEU A 116 5.18 -1.53 -14.96
CA LEU A 116 3.90 -2.17 -14.64
C LEU A 116 3.47 -3.17 -15.71
N ARG A 117 3.66 -2.86 -16.99
CA ARG A 117 3.37 -3.79 -18.08
C ARG A 117 4.21 -5.07 -17.99
N ILE A 118 5.52 -4.92 -17.74
CA ILE A 118 6.43 -6.08 -17.61
C ILE A 118 6.05 -6.91 -16.38
N ASN A 119 5.81 -6.25 -15.24
CA ASN A 119 5.55 -6.93 -13.96
C ASN A 119 4.16 -7.58 -13.90
N SER A 120 3.19 -7.11 -14.69
CA SER A 120 1.84 -7.67 -14.78
C SER A 120 1.73 -8.87 -15.71
N GLU A 121 2.74 -9.19 -16.52
CA GLU A 121 2.61 -10.11 -17.65
C GLU A 121 2.10 -11.52 -17.29
N ARG A 122 2.41 -12.01 -16.08
CA ARG A 122 1.90 -13.30 -15.56
C ARG A 122 0.49 -13.21 -14.94
N TRP A 123 0.03 -12.01 -14.59
CA TRP A 123 -1.29 -11.76 -13.98
C TRP A 123 -2.31 -11.40 -15.06
N HIS A 124 -1.93 -10.48 -15.95
CA HIS A 124 -2.72 -9.98 -17.06
C HIS A 124 -1.80 -9.43 -18.16
N ARG A 125 -2.07 -9.80 -19.43
CA ARG A 125 -1.29 -9.32 -20.57
C ARG A 125 -1.94 -8.08 -21.18
N PHE A 126 -1.40 -6.91 -20.84
CA PHE A 126 -1.75 -5.65 -21.48
C PHE A 126 -1.18 -5.58 -22.91
N ALA A 127 -1.95 -4.99 -23.84
CA ALA A 127 -1.57 -4.92 -25.25
C ALA A 127 -0.26 -4.14 -25.43
N ASP A 128 -0.21 -2.92 -24.91
CA ASP A 128 0.90 -1.99 -24.99
C ASP A 128 0.96 -1.08 -23.75
N ILE A 129 1.96 -0.20 -23.70
CA ILE A 129 2.14 0.75 -22.59
C ILE A 129 0.96 1.73 -22.52
N SER A 130 0.46 2.20 -23.68
CA SER A 130 -0.69 3.10 -23.76
C SER A 130 -1.94 2.53 -23.10
N SER A 131 -2.16 1.20 -23.20
CA SER A 131 -3.27 0.54 -22.52
C SER A 131 -3.13 0.56 -20.98
N VAL A 132 -1.90 0.45 -20.46
CA VAL A 132 -1.64 0.57 -19.02
C VAL A 132 -1.86 2.01 -18.55
N GLU A 133 -1.39 2.99 -19.32
CA GLU A 133 -1.61 4.41 -19.03
C GLU A 133 -3.09 4.76 -19.01
N ALA A 134 -3.88 4.27 -19.97
CA ALA A 134 -5.33 4.49 -20.00
C ALA A 134 -6.03 3.99 -18.71
N PHE A 135 -5.70 2.79 -18.23
CA PHE A 135 -6.25 2.29 -16.96
C PHE A 135 -5.78 3.09 -15.74
N LEU A 136 -4.56 3.63 -15.76
CA LEU A 136 -4.03 4.48 -14.67
C LEU A 136 -4.69 5.86 -14.68
N ASP A 137 -4.92 6.44 -15.84
CA ASP A 137 -5.65 7.69 -16.02
C ASP A 137 -7.10 7.53 -15.54
N GLU A 138 -7.79 6.44 -15.92
CA GLU A 138 -9.13 6.13 -15.41
C GLU A 138 -9.16 5.99 -13.87
N LEU A 139 -8.13 5.38 -13.28
CA LEU A 139 -7.99 5.26 -11.82
C LEU A 139 -7.73 6.61 -11.14
N ARG A 140 -7.04 7.54 -11.81
CA ARG A 140 -6.77 8.91 -11.35
C ARG A 140 -8.01 9.81 -11.50
N GLU A 141 -8.80 9.60 -12.54
CA GLU A 141 -9.98 10.42 -12.87
C GLU A 141 -11.28 9.84 -12.28
N ARG A 142 -11.16 8.77 -11.50
CA ARG A 142 -12.25 8.09 -10.83
C ARG A 142 -13.07 9.06 -9.96
N SER A 143 -14.38 9.06 -10.16
CA SER A 143 -15.30 10.04 -9.55
C SER A 143 -15.38 9.96 -8.02
N GLU A 144 -15.71 11.09 -7.41
CA GLU A 144 -15.96 11.22 -5.97
C GLU A 144 -17.02 10.25 -5.44
N GLU A 145 -18.11 10.05 -6.20
CA GLU A 145 -19.18 9.11 -5.85
C GLU A 145 -18.70 7.65 -5.77
N LYS A 146 -17.65 7.30 -6.53
CA LYS A 146 -17.03 5.97 -6.47
C LYS A 146 -16.00 5.88 -5.33
N GLY A 147 -15.62 6.98 -4.69
CA GLY A 147 -14.57 7.02 -3.66
C GLY A 147 -13.28 7.69 -4.13
N GLY A 148 -13.33 8.44 -5.23
CA GLY A 148 -12.22 9.29 -5.69
C GLY A 148 -11.04 8.55 -6.34
N PRO A 149 -9.93 9.27 -6.57
CA PRO A 149 -8.73 8.75 -7.21
C PRO A 149 -8.06 7.66 -6.39
N LEU A 150 -7.57 6.62 -7.06
CA LEU A 150 -6.86 5.50 -6.42
C LEU A 150 -5.36 5.47 -6.74
N VAL A 151 -4.92 6.29 -7.69
CA VAL A 151 -3.52 6.47 -8.06
C VAL A 151 -3.19 7.94 -8.26
N VAL A 152 -1.91 8.27 -8.17
CA VAL A 152 -1.36 9.59 -8.48
C VAL A 152 -0.13 9.43 -9.35
N GLN A 153 0.02 10.34 -10.31
CA GLN A 153 1.23 10.44 -11.13
C GLN A 153 2.24 11.33 -10.40
N LEU A 154 3.43 10.79 -10.15
CA LEU A 154 4.51 11.51 -9.48
C LEU A 154 5.28 12.37 -10.49
N PRO A 155 5.84 13.51 -10.04
CA PRO A 155 6.80 14.29 -10.80
C PRO A 155 7.96 13.41 -11.27
N ARG A 156 8.52 13.75 -12.42
CA ARG A 156 9.69 13.06 -12.95
C ARG A 156 10.85 13.26 -11.98
N ALA A 157 11.49 12.17 -11.59
CA ALA A 157 12.76 12.25 -10.89
C ALA A 157 13.80 12.94 -11.80
N PRO A 158 14.79 13.65 -11.24
CA PRO A 158 15.85 14.26 -12.04
C PRO A 158 16.53 13.23 -12.96
N GLY A 159 16.58 13.51 -14.26
CA GLY A 159 17.15 12.62 -15.27
C GLY A 159 16.23 11.47 -15.74
N ALA A 160 15.06 11.26 -15.13
CA ALA A 160 14.12 10.23 -15.54
C ALA A 160 13.31 10.64 -16.78
N ARG A 161 13.25 9.73 -17.76
CA ARG A 161 12.46 9.92 -18.99
C ARG A 161 10.97 9.65 -18.80
N GLU A 162 10.58 8.88 -17.80
CA GLU A 162 9.19 8.49 -17.58
C GLU A 162 8.73 8.91 -16.18
N GLN A 163 7.44 9.19 -16.04
CA GLN A 163 6.80 9.41 -14.74
C GLN A 163 6.48 8.09 -14.07
N ARG A 164 6.47 8.10 -12.74
CA ARG A 164 6.06 6.96 -11.92
C ARG A 164 4.67 7.19 -11.38
N TRP A 165 3.93 6.10 -11.19
CA TRP A 165 2.61 6.09 -10.60
C TRP A 165 2.69 5.50 -9.20
N ALA A 166 1.94 6.07 -8.26
CA ALA A 166 1.80 5.54 -6.89
C ALA A 166 0.33 5.30 -6.59
N HIS A 167 0.01 4.31 -5.75
CA HIS A 167 -1.36 4.09 -5.29
C HIS A 167 -1.70 4.99 -4.08
N LEU A 168 -2.99 5.25 -3.87
CA LEU A 168 -3.51 6.04 -2.76
C LEU A 168 -4.24 5.18 -1.69
N LEU A 169 -4.19 3.86 -1.83
CA LEU A 169 -4.88 2.91 -0.94
C LEU A 169 -4.39 2.96 0.52
N CYS A 170 -3.14 3.39 0.77
CA CYS A 170 -2.58 3.57 2.11
C CYS A 170 -2.61 5.04 2.58
N GLY A 171 -3.46 5.87 1.95
CA GLY A 171 -3.54 7.30 2.22
C GLY A 171 -2.80 8.16 1.19
N PRO A 172 -2.79 9.49 1.40
CA PRO A 172 -2.18 10.44 0.50
C PRO A 172 -0.66 10.23 0.43
N VAL A 173 -0.14 10.25 -0.79
CA VAL A 173 1.30 10.14 -1.05
C VAL A 173 1.91 11.53 -1.00
N ASP A 174 2.91 11.73 -0.13
CA ASP A 174 3.72 12.94 -0.14
C ASP A 174 4.68 12.93 -1.33
N VAL A 175 4.23 13.59 -2.39
CA VAL A 175 4.92 13.72 -3.66
C VAL A 175 6.29 14.41 -3.52
N ASN A 176 6.42 15.38 -2.61
CA ASN A 176 7.66 16.13 -2.40
C ASN A 176 8.69 15.28 -1.65
N ALA A 177 8.24 14.49 -0.67
CA ALA A 177 9.11 13.55 0.05
C ALA A 177 9.70 12.48 -0.89
N LEU A 178 8.92 11.94 -1.82
CA LEU A 178 9.38 10.91 -2.77
C LEU A 178 10.33 11.43 -3.85
N ALA A 179 10.11 12.66 -4.34
CA ALA A 179 11.01 13.31 -5.28
C ALA A 179 12.40 13.56 -4.66
N SER A 180 12.43 13.88 -3.36
CA SER A 180 13.65 14.08 -2.59
C SER A 180 14.44 12.79 -2.38
N THR A 181 13.76 11.67 -2.05
CA THR A 181 14.40 10.35 -1.88
C THR A 181 14.98 9.79 -3.18
N SER A 182 14.30 9.98 -4.32
CA SER A 182 14.77 9.50 -5.63
C SER A 182 16.08 10.16 -6.06
N SER A 183 16.27 11.44 -5.68
CA SER A 183 17.48 12.23 -5.95
C SER A 183 18.66 11.85 -5.04
N ALA A 184 18.39 11.19 -3.90
CA ALA A 184 19.40 10.81 -2.90
C ALA A 184 20.07 9.46 -3.18
N SER A 185 19.66 8.75 -4.23
CA SER A 185 20.14 7.40 -4.60
C SER A 185 21.61 7.35 -5.08
N THR A 186 22.38 8.44 -4.99
CA THR A 186 23.82 8.49 -5.29
C THR A 186 24.72 8.67 -4.05
N GLY A 187 24.35 8.11 -2.89
CA GLY A 187 25.29 7.90 -1.77
C GLY A 187 25.12 8.78 -0.52
N GLY A 188 23.92 9.29 -0.24
CA GLY A 188 23.65 10.15 0.92
C GLY A 188 22.73 9.58 2.01
N ASN A 189 22.43 8.28 1.99
CA ASN A 189 21.29 7.70 2.73
C ASN A 189 21.34 7.87 4.25
N ALA A 190 22.51 7.90 4.89
CA ALA A 190 22.59 8.05 6.35
C ALA A 190 22.30 9.51 6.80
N SER A 191 22.78 10.50 6.05
CA SER A 191 22.65 11.91 6.42
C SER A 191 21.25 12.45 6.17
N ALA A 192 20.61 12.03 5.08
CA ALA A 192 19.24 12.46 4.75
C ALA A 192 18.21 11.80 5.68
N LEU A 193 18.44 10.54 6.07
CA LEU A 193 17.59 9.86 7.05
C LEU A 193 17.75 10.50 8.44
N GLN A 194 18.98 10.83 8.85
CA GLN A 194 19.23 11.52 10.11
C GLN A 194 18.53 12.87 10.17
N GLN A 195 18.65 13.69 9.12
CA GLN A 195 17.97 14.99 9.05
C GLN A 195 16.44 14.86 9.14
N ARG A 196 15.88 13.77 8.59
CA ARG A 196 14.45 13.50 8.67
C ARG A 196 14.01 13.03 10.05
N VAL A 197 14.83 12.22 10.72
CA VAL A 197 14.62 11.83 12.11
C VAL A 197 14.65 13.07 13.00
N ASP A 198 15.66 13.91 12.86
CA ASP A 198 15.80 15.15 13.65
C ASP A 198 14.60 16.10 13.45
N ALA A 199 14.12 16.23 12.21
CA ALA A 199 12.94 17.05 11.90
C ALA A 199 11.66 16.50 12.52
N LEU A 200 11.46 15.18 12.46
CA LEU A 200 10.29 14.52 13.05
C LEU A 200 10.34 14.56 14.57
N GLU A 201 11.51 14.41 15.19
CA GLU A 201 11.68 14.56 16.64
C GLU A 201 11.34 15.98 17.11
N ALA A 202 11.75 17.00 16.36
CA ALA A 202 11.39 18.39 16.64
C ALA A 202 9.87 18.63 16.52
N GLU A 203 9.24 18.10 15.48
CA GLU A 203 7.79 18.21 15.27
C GLU A 203 7.00 17.48 16.38
N VAL A 204 7.43 16.27 16.76
CA VAL A 204 6.85 15.52 17.89
C VAL A 204 6.99 16.28 19.20
N ALA A 205 8.15 16.89 19.46
CA ALA A 205 8.35 17.72 20.66
C ALA A 205 7.40 18.93 20.68
N GLN A 206 7.22 19.60 19.53
CA GLN A 206 6.33 20.74 19.41
C GLN A 206 4.85 20.35 19.56
N LEU A 207 4.44 19.23 18.98
CA LEU A 207 3.08 18.68 19.13
C LEU A 207 2.82 18.28 20.58
N ARG A 208 3.78 17.61 21.25
CA ARG A 208 3.67 17.26 22.68
C ARG A 208 3.50 18.50 23.55
N ALA A 209 4.27 19.56 23.31
CA ALA A 209 4.14 20.82 24.05
C ALA A 209 2.77 21.48 23.82
N THR A 210 2.27 21.45 22.59
CA THR A 210 0.94 21.99 22.25
C THR A 210 -0.18 21.20 22.92
N VAL A 211 -0.09 19.87 22.92
CA VAL A 211 -1.02 18.99 23.62
C VAL A 211 -1.01 19.27 25.12
N GLN A 212 0.17 19.44 25.71
CA GLN A 212 0.30 19.76 27.13
C GLN A 212 -0.37 21.10 27.48
N MET A 213 -0.13 22.16 26.69
CA MET A 213 -0.82 23.44 26.90
C MET A 213 -2.34 23.34 26.76
N LEU A 214 -2.82 22.57 25.78
CA LEU A 214 -4.25 22.35 25.60
C LEU A 214 -4.87 21.58 26.78
N CYS A 215 -4.21 20.52 27.24
CA CYS A 215 -4.58 19.74 28.42
C CYS A 215 -4.66 20.62 29.68
N GLU A 216 -3.66 21.47 29.92
CA GLU A 216 -3.65 22.44 31.04
C GLU A 216 -4.81 23.44 30.93
N SER A 217 -5.08 23.97 29.73
CA SER A 217 -6.17 24.93 29.51
C SER A 217 -7.56 24.34 29.69
N LEU A 218 -7.71 23.02 29.48
CA LEU A 218 -8.97 22.29 29.55
C LEU A 218 -9.16 21.53 30.87
N GLY A 219 -8.15 21.50 31.75
CA GLY A 219 -8.18 20.74 33.01
C GLY A 219 -8.19 19.22 32.82
N VAL A 220 -7.61 18.72 31.73
CA VAL A 220 -7.58 17.30 31.35
C VAL A 220 -6.15 16.79 31.46
N GLU A 221 -5.95 15.58 32.01
CA GLU A 221 -4.61 14.97 32.06
C GLU A 221 -4.10 14.60 30.65
N PRO A 222 -2.84 14.89 30.32
CA PRO A 222 -2.25 14.50 29.05
C PRO A 222 -2.02 12.98 28.98
N PRO A 223 -2.08 12.38 27.78
CA PRO A 223 -1.78 10.97 27.60
C PRO A 223 -0.32 10.66 27.96
N ALA A 224 -0.09 9.61 28.76
CA ALA A 224 1.23 9.20 29.23
C ALA A 224 2.18 8.89 28.06
N ALA A 225 3.43 9.34 28.17
CA ALA A 225 4.46 9.06 27.18
C ALA A 225 4.77 7.54 27.12
N PRO A 226 4.99 6.96 25.93
CA PRO A 226 5.53 5.60 25.84
C PRO A 226 6.94 5.58 26.44
N ALA A 227 7.22 4.57 27.27
CA ALA A 227 8.56 4.30 27.78
C ALA A 227 9.48 3.94 26.61
N GLU A 228 10.70 4.48 26.62
CA GLU A 228 11.77 4.19 25.66
C GLU A 228 12.12 2.70 25.57
#